data_AF-A0AAU4F7S2-F1
#
_entry.id   AF-A0AAU4F7S2-F1
#
_cell.length_a   1.000
_cell.length_b   1.000
_cell.length_c   1.000
_cell.angle_alpha   90.00
_cell.angle_beta   90.00
_cell.angle_gamma   90.00
#
_symmetry.space_group_name_H-M   'P 1'
#
loop_
_entity.id
_entity.type
_entity.pdbx_description
1 polymer ?
#
loop_
_entity_poly.entity_id
_entity_poly.type
_entity_poly.pdbx_seq_one_letter_code
_entity_poly.pdbx_strand_id
1 'polypeptide(L)'
;MSDGNYAILGDAQYPVKIWFHEPSQTMHLTCNDPGLTDEDGARPGFRVKFNANPRSADYNPATFNRLARYLREHGKPAPDAVALHPRDLPLRDQVIEQAGG
;
A
#
# COMPACT_ATOMS: atom_id res chain seq x y z
N MET A 1 12.83 -16.98 14.29
CA MET A 1 12.89 -16.11 13.11
C MET A 1 11.96 -14.96 13.39
N SER A 2 12.43 -13.71 13.34
CA SER A 2 11.56 -12.56 13.62
C SER A 2 10.53 -12.46 12.51
N ASP A 3 9.32 -12.95 12.75
CA ASP A 3 8.19 -12.75 11.85
C ASP A 3 7.91 -11.25 11.84
N GLY A 4 8.52 -10.55 10.88
CA GLY A 4 8.42 -9.11 10.78
C GLY A 4 6.97 -8.64 10.75
N ASN A 5 6.78 -7.34 10.94
CA ASN A 5 5.47 -6.70 10.86
C ASN A 5 4.94 -6.64 9.41
N TYR A 6 4.95 -7.76 8.69
CA TYR A 6 4.50 -7.90 7.31
C TYR A 6 3.78 -9.23 7.08
N ALA A 7 2.91 -9.29 6.07
CA ALA A 7 2.36 -10.51 5.50
C ALA A 7 3.01 -10.80 4.13
N ILE A 8 3.02 -12.06 3.72
CA ILE A 8 3.53 -12.50 2.41
C ILE A 8 2.37 -12.77 1.48
N LEU A 9 2.32 -12.03 0.37
CA LEU A 9 1.44 -12.27 -0.76
C LEU A 9 2.22 -12.96 -1.88
N GLY A 10 1.61 -13.94 -2.54
CA GLY A 10 2.19 -14.62 -3.70
C GLY A 10 3.03 -15.85 -3.33
N ASP A 11 3.86 -16.27 -4.28
CA ASP A 11 4.67 -17.50 -4.21
C ASP A 11 5.97 -17.31 -3.40
N ALA A 12 6.54 -18.42 -2.95
CA ALA A 12 7.78 -18.50 -2.20
C ALA A 12 9.02 -18.09 -3.01
N GLN A 13 9.00 -18.22 -4.34
CA GLN A 13 10.17 -17.89 -5.17
C GLN A 13 10.53 -16.40 -5.11
N TYR A 14 9.54 -15.50 -5.23
CA TYR A 14 9.72 -14.04 -5.09
C TYR A 14 8.57 -13.44 -4.27
N PRO A 15 8.65 -13.50 -2.93
CA PRO A 15 7.54 -13.13 -2.08
C PRO A 15 7.27 -11.63 -2.14
N VAL A 16 6.00 -11.26 -2.30
CA VAL A 16 5.56 -9.88 -2.15
C VAL A 16 5.27 -9.62 -0.67
N LYS A 17 6.04 -8.75 -0.04
CA LYS A 17 5.84 -8.37 1.37
C LYS A 17 4.91 -7.17 1.47
N ILE A 18 3.94 -7.27 2.37
CA ILE A 18 2.96 -6.20 2.62
C ILE A 18 3.02 -5.81 4.09
N TRP A 19 3.09 -4.52 4.38
CA TRP A 19 2.96 -4.04 5.76
C TRP A 19 2.26 -2.69 5.85
N PHE A 20 1.68 -2.44 7.02
CA PHE A 20 1.17 -1.13 7.39
C PHE A 20 2.22 -0.35 8.18
N HIS A 21 2.55 0.85 7.72
CA HIS A 21 3.41 1.78 8.44
C HIS A 21 2.54 2.84 9.14
N GLU A 22 2.29 2.59 10.42
CA GLU A 22 1.39 3.39 11.26
C GLU A 22 1.76 4.87 11.35
N PRO A 23 3.03 5.29 11.53
CA PRO A 23 3.37 6.71 11.64
C PRO A 23 2.99 7.55 10.41
N SER A 24 3.03 6.96 9.21
CA SER A 24 2.66 7.65 7.97
C SER A 24 1.28 7.25 7.44
N GLN A 25 0.57 6.36 8.14
CA GLN A 25 -0.70 5.78 7.68
C GLN A 25 -0.62 5.23 6.25
N THR A 26 0.45 4.51 5.93
CA THR A 26 0.74 4.05 4.55
C THR A 26 0.87 2.54 4.49
N MET A 27 0.23 1.94 3.49
CA MET A 27 0.48 0.56 3.09
C MET A 27 1.70 0.50 2.20
N HIS A 28 2.59 -0.44 2.48
CA HIS A 28 3.74 -0.73 1.64
C HIS A 28 3.62 -2.12 1.06
N LEU A 29 4.00 -2.24 -0.20
CA LEU A 29 4.11 -3.49 -0.92
C LEU A 29 5.48 -3.54 -1.61
N THR A 30 6.24 -4.61 -1.40
CA THR A 30 7.58 -4.77 -1.99
C THR A 30 7.78 -6.16 -2.58
N CYS A 31 8.40 -6.23 -3.74
CA CYS A 31 8.92 -7.44 -4.36
C CYS A 31 10.43 -7.27 -4.60
N ASN A 32 11.19 -8.36 -4.51
CA ASN A 32 12.63 -8.38 -4.76
C ASN A 32 13.01 -9.28 -5.95
N ASP A 33 12.09 -9.47 -6.89
CA ASP A 33 12.34 -10.25 -8.11
C ASP A 33 13.48 -9.60 -8.94
N PRO A 34 14.59 -10.32 -9.21
CA PRO A 34 15.73 -9.78 -9.95
C PRO A 34 15.44 -9.52 -11.43
N GLY A 35 14.35 -10.10 -11.98
CA GLY A 35 13.90 -9.82 -13.35
C GLY A 35 13.11 -8.51 -13.48
N LEU A 36 12.69 -7.92 -12.36
CA LEU A 36 12.07 -6.59 -12.34
C LEU A 36 13.15 -5.58 -12.01
N THR A 37 13.58 -4.78 -12.98
CA THR A 37 14.63 -3.77 -12.77
C THR A 37 14.14 -2.38 -13.11
N ASP A 38 14.85 -1.37 -12.62
CA ASP A 38 14.71 0.01 -13.05
C ASP A 38 15.20 0.22 -14.50
N GLU A 39 15.12 1.47 -14.99
CA GLU A 39 15.38 1.84 -16.38
C GLU A 39 16.79 1.48 -16.85
N ASP A 40 17.75 1.42 -15.93
CA ASP A 40 19.15 1.10 -16.18
C ASP A 40 19.49 -0.38 -15.89
N GLY A 41 18.53 -1.18 -15.44
CA GLY A 41 18.76 -2.59 -15.12
C GLY A 41 19.46 -2.84 -13.77
N ALA A 42 19.60 -1.81 -12.93
CA ALA A 42 20.49 -1.82 -11.76
C ALA A 42 19.78 -2.14 -10.44
N ARG A 43 18.53 -1.68 -10.27
CA ARG A 43 17.80 -1.86 -9.00
C ARG A 43 16.73 -2.94 -9.15
N PRO A 44 16.93 -4.14 -8.57
CA PRO A 44 15.96 -5.21 -8.66
C PRO A 44 14.74 -4.97 -7.76
N GLY A 45 13.62 -5.53 -8.17
CA GLY A 45 12.35 -5.48 -7.47
C GLY A 45 11.58 -4.18 -7.67
N PHE A 46 10.56 -3.99 -6.84
CA PHE A 46 9.79 -2.76 -6.80
C PHE A 46 9.22 -2.50 -5.42
N ARG A 47 8.86 -1.23 -5.19
CA ARG A 47 8.14 -0.79 -3.99
C ARG A 47 6.99 0.11 -4.39
N VAL A 48 5.78 -0.23 -3.95
CA VAL A 48 4.60 0.63 -4.11
C VAL A 48 4.05 1.01 -2.75
N LYS A 49 3.54 2.23 -2.66
CA LYS A 49 2.85 2.76 -1.48
C LYS A 49 1.39 3.00 -1.82
N PHE A 50 0.51 2.81 -0.84
CA PHE A 50 -0.90 3.19 -0.93
C PHE A 50 -1.30 3.92 0.34
N ASN A 51 -2.01 5.03 0.19
CA ASN A 51 -2.47 5.86 1.29
C ASN A 51 -3.96 6.21 1.11
N ALA A 52 -4.66 6.37 2.23
CA ALA A 52 -6.07 6.78 2.26
C ALA A 52 -6.27 8.30 2.25
N ASN A 53 -5.21 9.08 2.48
CA ASN A 53 -5.26 10.54 2.50
C ASN A 53 -5.35 11.08 1.06
N PRO A 54 -6.41 11.82 0.68
CA PRO A 54 -6.56 12.39 -0.66
C PRO A 54 -5.48 13.43 -1.02
N ARG A 55 -4.77 14.00 -0.02
CA ARG A 55 -3.61 14.88 -0.24
C ARG A 55 -2.31 14.11 -0.55
N SER A 56 -2.28 12.79 -0.39
CA SER A 56 -1.08 11.97 -0.68
C SER A 56 -0.91 11.69 -2.17
N ALA A 57 0.32 11.73 -2.69
CA ALA A 57 0.61 11.27 -4.06
C ALA A 57 0.25 9.78 -4.26
N ASP A 58 0.26 9.00 -3.18
CA ASP A 58 -0.05 7.58 -3.15
C ASP A 58 -1.55 7.30 -2.90
N TYR A 59 -2.43 8.29 -3.14
CA TYR A 59 -3.85 8.19 -2.82
C TYR A 59 -4.55 7.06 -3.59
N ASN A 60 -4.95 6.02 -2.85
CA ASN A 60 -5.67 4.88 -3.37
C ASN A 60 -6.42 4.17 -2.23
N PRO A 61 -7.60 4.69 -1.82
CA PRO A 61 -8.33 4.19 -0.65
C PRO A 61 -8.87 2.77 -0.88
N ALA A 62 -9.21 2.42 -2.12
CA ALA A 62 -9.69 1.09 -2.47
C ALA A 62 -8.61 0.01 -2.27
N THR A 63 -7.39 0.23 -2.77
CA THR A 63 -6.28 -0.71 -2.53
C THR A 63 -5.82 -0.67 -1.08
N PHE A 64 -5.81 0.51 -0.45
CA PHE A 64 -5.51 0.65 0.99
C PHE A 64 -6.41 -0.26 1.85
N ASN A 65 -7.74 -0.16 1.67
CA ASN A 65 -8.71 -1.00 2.38
C ASN A 65 -8.55 -2.49 2.07
N ARG A 66 -8.26 -2.85 0.80
CA ARG A 66 -8.02 -4.24 0.40
C ARG A 66 -6.81 -4.84 1.13
N LEU A 67 -5.70 -4.11 1.20
CA LEU A 67 -4.49 -4.55 1.89
C LEU A 67 -4.68 -4.56 3.41
N ALA A 68 -5.44 -3.60 3.96
CA ALA A 68 -5.78 -3.59 5.38
C ALA A 68 -6.59 -4.84 5.77
N ARG A 69 -7.55 -5.25 4.95
CA ARG A 69 -8.29 -6.50 5.19
C ARG A 69 -7.37 -7.72 5.13
N TYR A 70 -6.51 -7.78 4.10
CA TYR A 70 -5.54 -8.87 3.95
C TYR A 70 -4.61 -9.01 5.17
N LEU A 71 -4.08 -7.89 5.69
CA LEU A 71 -3.24 -7.90 6.89
C LEU A 71 -3.98 -8.41 8.13
N ARG A 72 -5.25 -8.00 8.34
CA ARG A 72 -6.07 -8.51 9.44
C ARG A 72 -6.29 -10.02 9.37
N GLU A 73 -6.60 -10.54 8.18
CA GLU A 73 -6.80 -11.98 7.94
C GLU A 73 -5.54 -12.79 8.30
N HIS A 74 -4.35 -12.17 8.25
CA HIS A 74 -3.06 -12.78 8.60
C HIS A 74 -2.57 -12.40 10.01
N GLY A 75 -3.43 -11.81 10.85
CA GLY A 75 -3.08 -11.43 12.22
C GLY A 75 -2.01 -10.34 12.31
N LYS A 76 -1.87 -9.51 11.27
CA LYS A 76 -0.89 -8.40 11.23
C LYS A 76 -1.57 -7.06 11.54
N PRO A 77 -0.84 -6.10 12.12
CA PRO A 77 -1.27 -4.70 12.27
C PRO A 77 -1.85 -4.13 10.98
N ALA A 78 -3.03 -3.54 11.08
CA ALA A 78 -3.77 -2.98 9.96
C ALA A 78 -4.63 -1.79 10.44
N PRO A 79 -4.79 -0.75 9.61
CA PRO A 79 -5.65 0.39 9.89
C PRO A 79 -7.12 0.05 9.65
N ASP A 80 -8.01 0.84 10.24
CA ASP A 80 -9.45 0.80 9.96
C ASP A 80 -9.81 1.09 8.51
N ALA A 81 -10.93 0.51 8.07
CA ALA A 81 -11.43 0.74 6.72
C ALA A 81 -11.87 2.20 6.58
N VAL A 82 -11.44 2.85 5.50
CA VAL A 82 -11.80 4.24 5.21
C VAL A 82 -12.93 4.31 4.17
N ALA A 83 -13.59 5.47 4.08
CA ALA A 83 -14.54 5.73 3.01
C ALA A 83 -13.85 5.66 1.63
N LEU A 84 -14.59 5.18 0.63
CA LEU A 84 -14.11 5.14 -0.75
C LEU A 84 -14.54 6.41 -1.47
N HIS A 85 -13.57 7.05 -2.13
CA HIS A 85 -13.84 8.15 -3.05
C HIS A 85 -13.15 7.91 -4.40
N PRO A 86 -13.61 8.56 -5.48
CA PRO A 86 -12.93 8.55 -6.77
C PRO A 86 -11.46 8.97 -6.66
N ARG A 87 -10.61 8.39 -7.52
CA ARG A 87 -9.17 8.71 -7.60
C ARG A 87 -8.81 9.64 -8.76
N ASP A 88 -9.81 10.05 -9.54
CA ASP A 88 -9.59 10.85 -10.73
C ASP A 88 -9.04 12.21 -10.32
N LEU A 89 -7.91 12.60 -10.92
CA LEU A 89 -7.22 13.86 -10.60
C LEU A 89 -8.17 15.08 -10.62
N PRO A 90 -9.10 15.23 -11.58
CA PRO A 90 -10.04 16.36 -11.59
C PRO A 90 -10.99 16.41 -10.38
N LEU A 91 -11.26 15.27 -9.74
CA LEU A 91 -12.16 15.18 -8.59
C LEU A 91 -11.41 15.28 -7.25
N ARG A 92 -10.09 15.40 -7.29
CA ARG A 92 -9.24 15.32 -6.09
C ARG A 92 -9.54 16.44 -5.09
N ASP A 93 -9.69 17.67 -5.55
CA ASP A 93 -9.97 18.81 -4.66
C ASP A 93 -11.32 18.66 -3.96
N GLN A 94 -12.35 18.23 -4.70
CA GLN A 94 -13.67 17.92 -4.14
C GLN A 94 -13.59 16.83 -3.05
N VAL A 95 -12.79 15.78 -3.28
CA VAL A 95 -12.59 14.72 -2.29
C VAL A 95 -11.84 15.23 -1.05
N ILE A 96 -10.86 16.11 -1.21
CA ILE A 96 -10.15 16.75 -0.08
C ILE A 96 -11.13 17.56 0.78
N GLU A 97 -12.01 18.34 0.16
CA GLU A 97 -13.02 19.12 0.88
C GLU A 97 -14.01 18.22 1.64
N GLN A 98 -14.49 17.14 0.99
CA GLN A 98 -15.42 16.19 1.59
C GLN A 98 -14.82 15.40 2.76
N ALA A 99 -13.51 15.16 2.74
CA ALA A 99 -12.81 14.41 3.80
C ALA A 99 -12.58 15.22 5.09
N GLY A 100 -13.05 16.47 5.14
CA GLY A 100 -12.84 17.39 6.26
C GLY A 100 -11.53 18.16 6.08
N GLY A 101 -11.66 19.42 5.66
CA GLY A 101 -10.55 20.36 5.46
C GLY A 101 -9.61 20.47 6.64
#